data_AF-A0A1E9PJ86-F1
#
_entry.id   AF-A0A1E9PJ86-F1
#
_cell.length_a   1.000
_cell.length_b   1.000
_cell.length_c   1.000
_cell.angle_alpha   90.00
_cell.angle_beta   90.00
_cell.angle_gamma   90.00
#
_symmetry.space_group_name_H-M   'P 1'
#
loop_
_entity.id
_entity.type
_entity.pdbx_description
1 polymer ?
#
loop_
_entity_poly.entity_id
_entity_poly.type
_entity_poly.pdbx_seq_one_letter_code
_entity_poly.pdbx_strand_id
1 'polypeptide(L)'
;MSFSWTEIIIYLMPFLTLFLALYFRQYLNDGRHIHLLPIDVMHPILWLCFHYLTETIFYFSLLPLYFIILGILGLWGLYQEEKLEGIFCWTRFFRKLSKRLFVLTSISYLLMLIVRFIQVIIK
;
A
#
# COMPACT_ATOMS: atom_id res chain seq x y z
N MET A 1 20.87 -6.88 10.77
CA MET A 1 21.82 -6.04 10.02
C MET A 1 22.14 -4.74 10.76
N SER A 2 23.34 -4.21 10.56
CA SER A 2 23.69 -2.82 10.89
C SER A 2 22.85 -1.87 10.03
N PHE A 3 22.54 -0.69 10.55
CA PHE A 3 21.81 0.33 9.82
C PHE A 3 22.65 0.85 8.65
N SER A 4 22.10 0.84 7.43
CA SER A 4 22.67 1.57 6.30
C SER A 4 21.93 2.87 6.08
N TRP A 5 22.66 3.96 5.86
CA TRP A 5 22.09 5.27 5.50
C TRP A 5 21.20 5.22 4.23
N THR A 6 21.41 4.21 3.37
CA THR A 6 20.55 3.98 2.20
C THR A 6 19.14 3.51 2.55
N GLU A 7 18.92 2.94 3.74
CA GLU A 7 17.58 2.53 4.20
C GLU A 7 16.63 3.73 4.40
N ILE A 8 17.17 4.92 4.66
CA ILE A 8 16.37 6.15 4.80
C ILE A 8 15.53 6.43 3.55
N ILE A 9 16.05 6.08 2.37
CA ILE A 9 15.33 6.23 1.11
C ILE A 9 14.02 5.45 1.20
N ILE A 10 14.08 4.18 1.61
CA ILE A 10 12.91 3.32 1.75
C ILE A 10 11.92 3.93 2.74
N TYR A 11 12.41 4.53 3.83
CA TYR A 11 11.58 5.09 4.88
C TYR A 11 10.79 6.31 4.42
N LEU A 12 11.44 7.19 3.65
CA LEU A 12 10.88 8.46 3.19
C LEU A 12 10.09 8.34 1.88
N MET A 13 10.39 7.35 1.06
CA MET A 13 9.86 7.24 -0.31
C MET A 13 8.33 7.20 -0.39
N PRO A 14 7.58 6.50 0.49
CA PRO A 14 6.12 6.56 0.48
C PRO A 14 5.57 7.97 0.76
N PHE A 15 6.22 8.74 1.63
CA PHE A 15 5.81 10.11 1.96
C PHE A 15 6.15 11.09 0.84
N LEU A 16 7.34 10.96 0.24
CA LEU A 16 7.72 11.74 -0.94
C LEU A 16 6.76 11.47 -2.10
N THR A 17 6.41 10.20 -2.30
CA THR A 17 5.45 9.80 -3.34
C THR A 17 4.06 10.37 -3.08
N LEU A 18 3.58 10.33 -1.84
CA LEU A 18 2.31 10.96 -1.47
C LEU A 18 2.32 12.45 -1.78
N PHE A 19 3.38 13.14 -1.35
CA PHE A 19 3.55 14.57 -1.58
C PHE A 19 3.54 14.90 -3.08
N LEU A 20 4.33 14.19 -3.88
CA LEU A 20 4.39 14.35 -5.33
C LEU A 20 3.05 14.03 -5.99
N ALA A 21 2.38 12.96 -5.61
CA ALA A 21 1.10 12.56 -6.19
C ALA A 21 -0.02 13.56 -5.87
N LEU A 22 0.05 14.24 -4.72
CA LEU A 22 -0.87 15.32 -4.37
C LEU A 22 -0.55 16.61 -5.13
N TYR A 23 0.73 16.99 -5.19
CA TYR A 23 1.19 18.21 -5.86
C TYR A 23 0.98 18.16 -7.37
N PHE A 24 1.35 17.04 -8.00
CA PHE A 24 1.22 16.81 -9.44
C PHE A 24 -0.11 16.14 -9.83
N ARG A 25 -1.13 16.19 -8.97
CA ARG A 25 -2.43 15.52 -9.19
C ARG A 25 -3.06 15.88 -10.54
N GLN A 26 -2.88 17.11 -11.01
CA GLN A 26 -3.39 17.56 -12.30
C GLN A 26 -2.82 16.77 -13.49
N TYR A 27 -1.60 16.24 -13.37
CA TYR A 27 -0.93 15.45 -14.40
C TYR A 27 -1.27 13.95 -14.33
N LEU A 28 -1.96 13.51 -13.27
CA LEU A 28 -2.46 12.14 -13.14
C LEU A 28 -3.75 11.91 -13.95
N ASN A 29 -4.31 12.99 -14.50
CA ASN A 29 -5.56 12.97 -15.24
C ASN A 29 -5.42 13.75 -16.54
N ASP A 30 -5.36 13.04 -17.67
CA ASP A 30 -5.27 13.64 -19.01
C ASP A 30 -6.66 13.94 -19.61
N GLY A 31 -7.74 13.75 -18.84
CA GLY A 31 -9.11 14.08 -19.22
C GLY A 31 -9.74 13.19 -20.31
N ARG A 32 -8.93 12.45 -21.07
CA ARG A 32 -9.37 11.64 -22.23
C ARG A 32 -9.29 10.14 -21.99
N HIS A 33 -8.14 9.64 -21.54
CA HIS A 33 -7.87 8.20 -21.48
C HIS A 33 -7.27 7.72 -20.15
N ILE A 34 -6.55 8.59 -19.44
CA ILE A 34 -5.86 8.23 -18.20
C ILE A 34 -6.46 9.03 -17.06
N HIS A 35 -7.08 8.32 -16.12
CA HIS A 35 -7.63 8.86 -14.89
C HIS A 35 -7.02 8.13 -13.70
N LEU A 36 -5.75 8.40 -13.40
CA LEU A 36 -5.08 7.82 -12.24
C LEU A 36 -5.44 8.62 -10.98
N LEU A 37 -5.76 7.90 -9.92
CA LEU A 37 -5.84 8.47 -8.58
C LEU A 37 -4.44 8.48 -7.96
N PRO A 38 -4.14 9.40 -7.03
CA PRO A 38 -2.90 9.37 -6.27
C PRO A 38 -2.61 8.01 -5.63
N ILE A 39 -3.66 7.32 -5.17
CA ILE A 39 -3.58 5.98 -4.58
C ILE A 39 -3.04 4.94 -5.57
N ASP A 40 -3.33 5.06 -6.86
CA ASP A 40 -2.91 4.10 -7.89
C ASP A 40 -1.40 4.19 -8.14
N VAL A 41 -0.84 5.41 -8.01
CA VAL A 41 0.61 5.66 -8.08
C VAL A 41 1.31 5.23 -6.79
N MET A 42 0.66 5.41 -5.65
CA MET A 42 1.26 5.12 -4.35
C MET A 42 1.33 3.62 -4.02
N HIS A 43 0.36 2.82 -4.43
CA HIS A 43 0.33 1.37 -4.15
C HIS A 43 1.64 0.63 -4.47
N PRO A 44 2.16 0.70 -5.70
CA PRO A 44 3.37 -0.06 -6.05
C PRO A 44 4.58 0.39 -5.23
N ILE A 45 4.71 1.69 -4.97
CA ILE A 45 5.83 2.24 -4.18
C ILE A 45 5.70 1.82 -2.72
N LEU A 46 4.49 1.90 -2.15
CA LEU A 46 4.24 1.46 -0.78
C LEU A 46 4.51 -0.04 -0.61
N TRP A 47 4.11 -0.88 -1.58
CA TRP A 47 4.37 -2.32 -1.56
C TRP A 47 5.87 -2.64 -1.64
N LEU A 48 6.60 -1.95 -2.51
CA LEU A 48 8.04 -2.10 -2.62
C LEU A 48 8.74 -1.71 -1.30
N CYS A 49 8.37 -0.57 -0.72
CA CYS A 49 8.97 -0.12 0.54
C CYS A 49 8.63 -1.08 1.69
N PHE A 50 7.39 -1.57 1.74
CA PHE A 50 6.96 -2.57 2.71
C PHE A 50 7.71 -3.90 2.54
N HIS A 51 7.93 -4.35 1.31
CA HIS A 51 8.72 -5.54 1.00
C HIS A 51 10.12 -5.46 1.60
N TYR A 52 10.89 -4.43 1.23
CA TYR A 52 12.26 -4.28 1.70
C TYR A 52 12.34 -4.06 3.21
N LEU A 53 11.41 -3.30 3.78
CA LEU A 53 11.37 -3.07 5.22
C LEU A 53 11.12 -4.38 5.98
N THR A 54 10.17 -5.19 5.54
CA THR A 54 9.86 -6.46 6.20
C THR A 54 10.96 -7.50 6.02
N GLU A 55 11.59 -7.54 4.85
CA GLU A 55 12.77 -8.38 4.61
C GLU A 55 13.93 -7.98 5.53
N THR A 56 14.15 -6.67 5.74
CA THR A 56 15.21 -6.17 6.63
C THR A 56 14.97 -6.53 8.10
N ILE A 57 13.70 -6.55 8.53
CA ILE A 57 13.32 -6.83 9.93
C ILE A 57 13.25 -8.33 10.21
N PHE A 58 12.63 -9.11 9.32
CA PHE A 58 12.27 -10.51 9.56
C PHE A 58 13.02 -11.52 8.68
N TYR A 59 13.83 -11.07 7.71
CA TYR A 59 14.48 -11.91 6.69
C TYR A 59 13.51 -12.59 5.72
N PHE A 60 12.26 -12.16 5.66
CA PHE A 60 11.28 -12.55 4.65
C PHE A 60 10.27 -11.42 4.43
N SER A 61 9.64 -11.42 3.25
CA SER A 61 8.62 -10.42 2.93
C SER A 61 7.25 -10.81 3.49
N LEU A 62 6.54 -9.83 4.07
CA LEU A 62 5.13 -9.99 4.46
C LEU A 62 4.13 -9.74 3.30
N LEU A 63 4.60 -9.39 2.09
CA LEU A 63 3.72 -9.22 0.92
C LEU A 63 2.83 -10.45 0.61
N PRO A 64 3.32 -11.70 0.68
CA PRO A 64 2.48 -12.87 0.45
C PRO A 64 1.28 -12.95 1.42
N LEU A 65 1.50 -12.64 2.70
CA LEU A 65 0.42 -12.55 3.70
C LEU A 65 -0.60 -11.47 3.34
N TYR A 66 -0.12 -10.34 2.81
CA TYR A 66 -0.99 -9.28 2.29
C TYR A 66 -1.87 -9.74 1.13
N PHE A 67 -1.34 -10.53 0.20
CA PHE A 67 -2.13 -11.08 -0.90
C PHE A 67 -3.17 -12.10 -0.43
N ILE A 68 -2.87 -12.87 0.63
CA ILE A 68 -3.86 -13.76 1.26
C ILE A 68 -4.99 -12.92 1.87
N ILE A 69 -4.66 -11.87 2.63
CA ILE A 69 -5.66 -10.96 3.22
C ILE A 69 -6.49 -10.28 2.11
N LEU A 70 -5.86 -9.89 1.00
CA LEU A 70 -6.53 -9.33 -0.18
C LEU A 70 -7.56 -10.32 -0.76
N GLY A 71 -7.19 -11.59 -0.90
CA GLY A 71 -8.10 -12.64 -1.35
C GLY A 71 -9.30 -12.79 -0.42
N ILE A 72 -9.07 -12.83 0.89
CA ILE A 72 -10.14 -12.95 1.90
C ILE A 72 -11.07 -11.73 1.85
N LEU A 73 -10.51 -10.51 1.84
CA LEU A 73 -11.30 -9.28 1.76
C LEU A 73 -12.08 -9.16 0.44
N GLY A 74 -11.50 -9.67 -0.65
CA GLY A 74 -12.15 -9.74 -1.95
C GLY A 74 -13.36 -10.66 -1.94
N LEU A 75 -13.19 -11.91 -1.48
CA LEU A 75 -14.28 -12.89 -1.35
C LEU A 75 -15.38 -12.40 -0.40
N TRP A 76 -14.99 -11.82 0.73
CA TRP A 76 -15.93 -11.24 1.69
C TRP A 76 -16.73 -10.08 1.07
N GLY A 77 -16.06 -9.20 0.32
CA GLY A 77 -16.73 -8.09 -0.36
C GLY A 77 -17.69 -8.55 -1.45
N LEU A 78 -17.31 -9.58 -2.23
CA LEU A 78 -18.19 -10.19 -3.24
C LEU A 78 -19.45 -10.75 -2.60
N TYR A 79 -19.29 -11.52 -1.52
CA TYR A 79 -20.42 -12.09 -0.76
C TYR A 79 -21.38 -11.03 -0.22
N GLN A 80 -20.86 -9.87 0.21
CA GLN A 80 -21.71 -8.77 0.67
C GLN A 80 -22.46 -8.08 -0.48
N GLU A 81 -21.78 -7.81 -1.60
CA GLU A 81 -22.40 -7.12 -2.74
C GLU A 81 -23.44 -8.01 -3.45
N GLU A 82 -23.22 -9.32 -3.54
CA GLU A 82 -24.20 -10.29 -4.07
C GLU A 82 -25.51 -10.30 -3.25
N LYS A 83 -25.44 -10.06 -1.94
CA LYS A 83 -26.63 -9.96 -1.08
C LYS A 83 -27.36 -8.63 -1.16
N LEU A 84 -26.70 -7.56 -1.61
CA LEU A 84 -27.19 -6.18 -1.45
C LEU A 84 -27.59 -5.50 -2.76
N GLU A 85 -26.94 -5.83 -3.88
CA GLU A 85 -27.16 -5.14 -5.16
C GLU A 85 -27.51 -6.13 -6.29
N GLY A 86 -28.59 -5.87 -7.02
CA GLY A 86 -28.99 -6.69 -8.19
C GLY A 86 -28.12 -6.51 -9.43
N ILE A 87 -27.23 -5.50 -9.46
CA ILE A 87 -26.28 -5.27 -10.56
C ILE A 87 -24.90 -4.99 -9.97
N PHE A 88 -23.96 -5.92 -10.18
CA PHE A 88 -22.60 -5.82 -9.65
C PHE A 88 -21.74 -4.83 -10.46
N CYS A 89 -21.17 -3.82 -9.78
CA CYS A 89 -20.30 -2.83 -10.39
C CYS A 89 -18.81 -3.10 -10.06
N TRP A 90 -18.12 -3.83 -10.94
CA TRP A 90 -16.70 -4.20 -10.80
C TRP A 90 -15.79 -3.02 -10.44
N THR A 91 -15.95 -1.88 -11.12
CA THR A 91 -15.10 -0.70 -10.90
C THR A 91 -15.25 -0.14 -9.49
N ARG A 92 -16.48 -0.12 -8.95
CA ARG A 92 -16.76 0.36 -7.59
C ARG A 92 -16.19 -0.61 -6.57
N PHE A 93 -16.37 -1.91 -6.79
CA PHE A 93 -15.84 -2.98 -5.94
C PHE A 93 -14.32 -2.91 -5.82
N PHE A 94 -13.59 -2.97 -6.94
CA PHE A 94 -12.13 -2.92 -6.93
C PHE A 94 -11.59 -1.65 -6.30
N ARG A 95 -12.26 -0.52 -6.50
CA ARG A 95 -11.88 0.76 -5.88
C ARG A 95 -12.09 0.77 -4.37
N LYS A 96 -13.15 0.14 -3.84
CA LYS A 96 -13.33 -0.06 -2.39
C LYS A 96 -12.25 -0.98 -1.83
N LEU A 97 -11.96 -2.08 -2.51
CA LEU A 97 -10.96 -3.07 -2.11
C LEU A 97 -9.56 -2.44 -2.06
N SER A 98 -9.14 -1.77 -3.14
CA SER A 98 -7.88 -1.05 -3.23
C SER A 98 -7.72 0.00 -2.12
N LYS A 99 -8.76 0.78 -1.82
CA LYS A 99 -8.72 1.75 -0.70
C LYS A 99 -8.48 1.07 0.66
N ARG A 100 -9.17 -0.06 0.93
CA ARG A 100 -9.00 -0.80 2.18
C ARG A 100 -7.57 -1.34 2.31
N LEU A 101 -7.04 -1.88 1.22
CA LEU A 101 -5.66 -2.39 1.17
C LEU A 101 -4.64 -1.29 1.36
N PHE A 102 -4.82 -0.15 0.70
CA PHE A 102 -3.95 1.00 0.86
C PHE A 102 -3.81 1.41 2.32
N VAL A 103 -4.94 1.52 3.02
CA VAL A 103 -4.99 1.88 4.45
C VAL A 103 -4.29 0.81 5.28
N LEU A 104 -4.61 -0.47 5.05
CA LEU A 104 -3.99 -1.58 5.75
C LEU A 104 -2.47 -1.57 5.58
N THR A 105 -1.98 -1.51 4.34
CA THR A 105 -0.54 -1.49 4.03
C THR A 105 0.14 -0.26 4.63
N SER A 106 -0.50 0.90 4.60
CA SER A 106 0.05 2.12 5.19
C SER A 106 0.22 1.98 6.71
N ILE A 107 -0.78 1.44 7.40
CA ILE A 107 -0.72 1.21 8.84
C ILE A 107 0.38 0.19 9.17
N SER A 108 0.41 -0.96 8.50
CA SER A 108 1.46 -1.94 8.76
C SER A 108 2.85 -1.42 8.42
N TYR A 109 3.00 -0.65 7.35
CA TYR A 109 4.28 -0.02 7.01
C TYR A 109 4.77 0.91 8.13
N LEU A 110 3.89 1.76 8.67
CA LEU A 110 4.22 2.61 9.82
C LEU A 110 4.60 1.80 11.06
N LEU A 111 3.87 0.72 11.36
CA LEU A 111 4.21 -0.19 12.46
C LEU A 111 5.59 -0.83 12.27
N MET A 112 5.89 -1.28 11.06
CA MET A 112 7.19 -1.88 10.74
C MET A 112 8.33 -0.85 10.84
N LEU A 113 8.07 0.41 10.45
CA LEU A 113 9.02 1.51 10.63
C LEU A 113 9.35 1.71 12.10
N ILE A 114 8.33 1.75 12.97
CA ILE A 114 8.53 1.89 14.42
C ILE A 114 9.36 0.72 14.96
N VAL A 115 9.02 -0.52 14.58
CA VAL A 115 9.79 -1.72 14.98
C VAL A 115 11.24 -1.60 14.52
N ARG A 116 11.49 -1.16 13.28
CA ARG A 116 12.84 -0.98 12.75
C ARG A 116 13.62 0.09 13.50
N PHE A 117 13.01 1.23 13.81
CA PHE A 117 13.66 2.27 14.61
C PHE A 117 14.04 1.77 16.01
N ILE A 118 13.16 1.03 16.68
CA ILE A 118 13.44 0.41 17.97
C ILE A 118 14.64 -0.55 17.86
N GLN A 119 14.68 -1.39 16.82
CA GLN A 119 15.80 -2.31 16.59
C GLN A 119 17.14 -1.59 16.34
N VAL A 120 17.11 -0.41 15.72
CA VAL A 120 18.30 0.40 15.46
C VAL A 120 18.77 1.12 16.72
N ILE A 121 17.85 1.59 17.58
CA ILE A 121 18.20 2.31 18.83
C ILE A 121 18.72 1.36 19.90
N ILE A 122 18.18 0.14 19.99
CA ILE A 122 18.58 -0.85 21.01
C ILE A 122 19.92 -1.52 20.68
N LYS A 123 20.33 -1.50 19.41
CA LYS A 123 21.62 -2.04 18.95
C LYS A 123 22.72 -1.00 19.00
#